data_AF-A0A963UQR7-F1
#
_entry.id   AF-A0A963UQR7-F1
#
_cell.length_a   1.000
_cell.length_b   1.000
_cell.length_c   1.000
_cell.angle_alpha   90.00
_cell.angle_beta   90.00
_cell.angle_gamma   90.00
#
_symmetry.space_group_name_H-M   'P 1'
#
loop_
_entity.id
_entity.type
_entity.pdbx_description
1 polymer ?
#
loop_
_entity_poly.entity_id
_entity_poly.type
_entity_poly.pdbx_seq_one_letter_code
_entity_poly.pdbx_strand_id
1 'polypeptide(L)'
;MAREDYAAQVALLVRILPYVAKEKIFALKGGTAINLFYRDLPRLSVDIDLTYLPLKDRAESLVEINDAMDRIAAAIEGGITGAKAQRIAGGGGGATRLVTRRRS
;
A
#
# COMPACT_ATOMS: atom_id res chain seq x y z
N MET A 1 -10.00 -20.19 -10.87
CA MET A 1 -9.44 -20.23 -9.51
C MET A 1 -8.18 -19.37 -9.38
N ALA A 2 -6.95 -19.86 -9.54
CA ALA A 2 -5.74 -19.06 -9.27
C ALA A 2 -5.62 -17.73 -10.06
N ARG A 3 -6.08 -17.71 -11.33
CA ARG A 3 -6.11 -16.49 -12.15
C ARG A 3 -7.18 -15.49 -11.71
N GLU A 4 -8.30 -15.96 -11.17
CA GLU A 4 -9.40 -15.11 -10.69
C GLU A 4 -9.04 -14.47 -9.35
N ASP A 5 -8.40 -15.22 -8.45
CA ASP A 5 -7.89 -14.71 -7.18
C ASP A 5 -6.83 -13.61 -7.40
N TYR A 6 -5.92 -13.83 -8.35
CA TYR A 6 -4.93 -12.83 -8.76
C TYR A 6 -5.60 -11.58 -9.35
N ALA A 7 -6.55 -11.74 -10.27
CA ALA A 7 -7.27 -10.62 -10.86
C ALA A 7 -8.03 -9.80 -9.80
N ALA A 8 -8.64 -10.47 -8.81
CA ALA A 8 -9.31 -9.81 -7.69
C ALA A 8 -8.33 -9.02 -6.81
N GLN A 9 -7.14 -9.56 -6.54
CA GLN A 9 -6.08 -8.87 -5.81
C GLN A 9 -5.59 -7.64 -6.56
N VAL A 10 -5.34 -7.74 -7.87
CA VAL A 10 -4.93 -6.60 -8.70
C VAL A 10 -6.02 -5.54 -8.75
N ALA A 11 -7.29 -5.93 -8.90
CA ALA A 11 -8.41 -4.99 -8.88
C ALA A 11 -8.52 -4.25 -7.53
N LEU A 12 -8.28 -4.94 -6.42
CA LEU A 12 -8.21 -4.29 -5.10
C LEU A 12 -7.01 -3.34 -5.01
N LEU A 13 -5.83 -3.74 -5.48
CA LEU A 13 -4.64 -2.90 -5.47
C LEU A 13 -4.87 -1.60 -6.25
N VAL A 14 -5.39 -1.69 -7.48
CA VAL A 14 -5.68 -0.50 -8.31
C VAL A 14 -6.68 0.43 -7.63
N ARG A 15 -7.68 -0.12 -6.93
CA ARG A 15 -8.63 0.68 -6.13
C ARG A 15 -7.98 1.36 -4.92
N ILE A 16 -6.91 0.80 -4.36
CA ILE A 16 -6.19 1.36 -3.20
C ILE A 16 -5.29 2.53 -3.60
N LEU A 17 -4.71 2.51 -4.81
CA LEU A 17 -3.73 3.51 -5.26
C LEU A 17 -4.16 4.99 -5.08
N PRO A 18 -5.41 5.40 -5.37
CA PRO A 18 -5.83 6.78 -5.16
C PRO A 18 -5.80 7.23 -3.69
N TYR A 19 -5.98 6.31 -2.74
CA TYR A 19 -5.91 6.61 -1.30
C TYR A 19 -4.46 6.79 -0.85
N VAL A 20 -3.56 5.95 -1.37
CA VAL A 20 -2.11 6.07 -1.14
C VAL A 20 -1.56 7.37 -1.75
N ALA A 21 -2.01 7.73 -2.95
CA ALA A 21 -1.54 8.92 -3.68
C ALA A 21 -1.90 10.26 -3.01
N LYS A 22 -2.78 10.27 -2.00
CA LYS A 22 -3.07 11.44 -1.17
C LYS A 22 -1.93 11.77 -0.23
N GLU A 23 -1.17 10.78 0.24
CA GLU A 23 -0.01 10.98 1.10
C GLU A 23 1.21 11.37 0.25
N LYS A 24 1.45 12.68 0.10
CA LYS A 24 2.54 13.22 -0.73
C LYS A 24 3.95 12.97 -0.20
N ILE A 25 4.07 12.50 1.05
CA ILE A 25 5.35 12.13 1.66
C ILE A 25 5.91 10.82 1.10
N PHE A 26 5.13 10.08 0.29
CA PHE A 26 5.54 8.82 -0.31
C PHE A 26 5.65 8.90 -1.83
N ALA A 27 6.69 8.26 -2.36
CA ALA A 27 6.77 7.86 -3.75
C ALA A 27 6.47 6.36 -3.90
N LEU A 28 5.71 6.02 -4.94
CA LEU A 28 5.49 4.63 -5.34
C LEU A 28 6.75 4.08 -6.03
N LYS A 29 7.20 2.89 -5.64
CA LYS A 29 8.33 2.20 -6.26
C LYS A 29 8.09 0.70 -6.44
N GLY A 30 9.14 -0.02 -6.81
CA GLY A 30 9.15 -1.48 -6.84
C GLY A 30 8.59 -2.07 -8.13
N GLY A 31 8.53 -3.41 -8.16
CA GLY A 31 8.13 -4.16 -9.36
C GLY A 31 6.68 -3.90 -9.77
N THR A 32 5.78 -3.69 -8.82
CA THR A 32 4.37 -3.40 -9.09
C THR A 32 4.17 -2.04 -9.75
N ALA A 33 4.92 -1.01 -9.35
CA ALA A 33 4.88 0.30 -9.98
C ALA A 33 5.31 0.24 -11.44
N ILE A 34 6.43 -0.46 -11.70
CA ILE A 34 6.92 -0.70 -13.06
C ILE A 34 5.88 -1.47 -13.86
N ASN A 35 5.23 -2.47 -13.26
CA ASN A 35 4.30 -3.31 -14.00
C ASN A 35 3.00 -2.59 -14.39
N LEU A 36 2.44 -1.82 -13.45
CA LEU A 36 1.19 -1.10 -13.69
C LEU A 36 1.34 0.07 -14.65
N PHE A 37 2.51 0.73 -14.66
CA PHE A 37 2.68 2.00 -15.37
C PHE A 37 3.70 1.97 -16.51
N TYR A 38 4.54 0.93 -16.63
CA TYR A 38 5.68 0.96 -17.57
C TYR A 38 5.87 -0.31 -18.41
N ARG A 39 5.66 -1.53 -17.86
CA ARG A 39 5.94 -2.81 -18.57
C ARG A 39 4.96 -3.90 -18.20
N ASP A 40 4.50 -4.69 -19.17
CA ASP A 40 3.68 -5.88 -18.92
C ASP A 40 4.57 -7.12 -18.68
N LEU A 41 4.91 -7.40 -17.41
CA LEU A 41 5.74 -8.54 -17.00
C LEU A 41 4.90 -9.61 -16.28
N PRO A 42 5.16 -10.92 -16.51
CA PRO A 42 4.48 -11.98 -15.79
C PRO A 42 4.93 -12.02 -14.32
N ARG A 43 4.09 -11.57 -13.38
CA ARG A 43 4.33 -11.69 -11.94
C ARG A 43 3.10 -12.16 -11.16
N LEU A 44 3.37 -12.83 -10.03
CA LEU A 44 2.40 -13.38 -9.08
C LEU A 44 2.25 -12.53 -7.81
N SER A 45 3.09 -11.51 -7.59
CA SER A 45 3.07 -10.66 -6.38
C SER A 45 2.36 -9.33 -6.66
N VAL A 46 1.54 -8.90 -5.69
CA VAL A 46 0.63 -7.75 -5.75
C VAL A 46 0.89 -6.88 -4.51
N ASP A 47 2.07 -6.26 -4.45
CA ASP A 47 2.50 -5.42 -3.31
C ASP A 47 2.66 -3.95 -3.72
N ILE A 48 2.32 -3.01 -2.84
CA ILE A 48 2.61 -1.58 -3.02
C ILE A 48 3.85 -1.25 -2.20
N ASP A 49 4.95 -0.92 -2.88
CA ASP A 49 6.16 -0.42 -2.21
C ASP A 49 6.19 1.10 -2.21
N LEU A 50 6.39 1.68 -1.02
CA LEU A 50 6.50 3.13 -0.84
C LEU A 50 7.89 3.51 -0.35
N THR A 51 8.36 4.67 -0.79
CA THR A 51 9.56 5.34 -0.30
C THR A 51 9.17 6.66 0.33
N TYR A 52 9.54 6.86 1.58
CA TYR A 52 9.42 8.13 2.26
C TYR A 52 10.41 9.14 1.65
N LEU A 53 9.91 10.33 1.34
CA LEU A 53 10.62 11.38 0.60
C LEU A 53 11.33 12.42 1.46
N PRO A 54 10.76 12.91 2.58
CA PRO A 54 11.41 13.91 3.40
C PRO A 54 12.76 13.43 3.98
N LEU A 55 13.70 14.36 4.10
CA LEU A 55 14.99 14.15 4.76
C LEU A 55 14.89 14.66 6.20
N LYS A 56 14.65 13.74 7.13
CA LYS A 56 14.46 14.03 8.56
C LYS A 56 15.23 13.03 9.40
N ASP A 57 15.31 13.27 10.70
CA ASP A 57 15.86 12.27 11.60
C ASP A 57 14.99 11.00 11.61
N ARG A 58 15.56 9.90 12.08
CA ARG A 58 14.88 8.59 12.05
C ARG A 58 13.60 8.58 12.88
N ALA A 59 13.60 9.24 14.04
CA ALA A 59 12.46 9.20 14.94
C ALA A 59 11.29 9.99 14.36
N GLU A 60 11.54 11.19 13.88
CA GLU A 60 10.58 12.06 13.22
C GLU A 60 10.03 11.40 11.94
N SER A 61 10.91 10.82 11.11
CA SER A 61 10.49 10.10 9.91
C SER A 61 9.55 8.93 10.23
N LEU A 62 9.84 8.17 11.30
CA LEU A 62 8.99 7.04 11.68
C LEU A 62 7.63 7.49 12.21
N VAL A 63 7.55 8.63 12.91
CA VAL A 63 6.27 9.20 13.34
C VAL A 63 5.43 9.56 12.12
N GLU A 64 5.97 10.31 11.16
CA GLU A 64 5.23 10.70 9.95
C GLU A 64 4.78 9.50 9.10
N ILE A 65 5.66 8.51 8.95
CA ILE A 65 5.32 7.27 8.25
C ILE A 65 4.15 6.58 8.94
N ASN A 66 4.18 6.49 10.28
CA ASN A 66 3.11 5.82 11.01
C ASN A 66 1.78 6.56 10.86
N ASP A 67 1.77 7.88 11.03
CA ASP A 67 0.57 8.70 10.91
C ASP A 67 -0.03 8.63 9.51
N ALA A 68 0.81 8.68 8.47
CA ALA A 68 0.38 8.55 7.08
C ALA A 68 -0.20 7.16 6.78
N MET A 69 0.42 6.11 7.33
CA MET A 69 -0.10 4.75 7.18
C MET A 69 -1.45 4.56 7.90
N ASP A 70 -1.71 5.27 8.99
CA ASP A 70 -3.02 5.25 9.68
C ASP A 70 -4.08 6.00 8.87
N ARG A 71 -3.72 7.17 8.30
CA ARG A 71 -4.60 7.90 7.38
C ARG A 71 -4.93 7.09 6.13
N ILE A 72 -3.96 6.40 5.55
CA ILE A 72 -4.18 5.47 4.42
C ILE A 72 -5.15 4.37 4.82
N ALA A 73 -4.95 3.73 5.98
CA ALA A 73 -5.85 2.68 6.47
C ALA A 73 -7.29 3.18 6.59
N ALA A 74 -7.49 4.30 7.29
CA ALA A 74 -8.80 4.90 7.49
C ALA A 74 -9.46 5.30 6.16
N ALA A 75 -8.69 5.87 5.23
CA ALA A 75 -9.20 6.27 3.92
C ALA A 75 -9.62 5.08 3.05
N ILE A 76 -8.87 3.96 3.11
CA ILE A 76 -9.23 2.71 2.43
C ILE A 76 -10.53 2.14 3.00
N GLU A 77 -10.65 2.02 4.32
CA GLU A 77 -11.85 1.45 4.95
C GLU A 77 -13.10 2.33 4.73
N GLY A 78 -12.94 3.66 4.73
CA GLY A 78 -14.03 4.58 4.46
C GLY A 78 -14.43 4.68 2.98
N GLY A 79 -13.49 4.42 2.06
CA GLY A 79 -13.69 4.62 0.62
C GLY A 79 -13.95 3.35 -0.19
N ILE A 80 -13.61 2.17 0.32
CA ILE A 80 -13.81 0.89 -0.36
C ILE A 80 -14.73 0.01 0.49
N THR A 81 -15.99 -0.10 0.08
CA THR A 81 -16.98 -0.96 0.77
C THR A 81 -16.46 -2.39 0.91
N GLY A 82 -16.50 -2.90 2.15
CA GLY A 82 -16.07 -4.26 2.49
C GLY A 82 -14.55 -4.46 2.58
N ALA A 83 -13.75 -3.41 2.40
CA ALA A 83 -12.31 -3.46 2.64
C ALA A 83 -11.99 -3.32 4.14
N LYS A 84 -10.95 -4.02 4.56
CA LYS A 84 -10.34 -3.92 5.89
C LYS A 84 -8.83 -3.76 5.75
N ALA A 85 -8.29 -2.76 6.43
CA ALA A 85 -6.88 -2.37 6.37
C ALA A 85 -6.25 -2.52 7.75
N GLN A 86 -5.33 -3.47 7.90
CA GLN A 86 -4.70 -3.79 9.18
C GLN A 86 -3.22 -3.40 9.18
N ARG A 87 -2.80 -2.70 10.22
CA ARG A 87 -1.38 -2.45 10.51
C ARG A 87 -0.69 -3.75 10.92
N ILE A 88 0.48 -4.02 10.34
CA ILE A 88 1.32 -5.17 10.73
C ILE A 88 2.74 -4.72 11.05
N ALA A 89 3.43 -5.48 11.91
CA ALA A 89 4.81 -5.18 12.29
C ALA A 89 5.75 -5.23 11.08
N GLY A 90 6.58 -4.20 10.94
CA GLY A 90 7.74 -4.21 10.05
C GLY A 90 8.98 -4.77 10.74
N GLY A 91 10.05 -5.02 9.98
CA GLY A 91 11.30 -5.60 10.48
C GLY A 91 12.07 -4.74 11.49
N GLY A 92 11.64 -3.49 11.75
CA GLY A 92 12.30 -2.54 12.66
C GLY A 92 11.47 -2.15 13.89
N GLY A 93 10.43 -2.91 14.25
CA GLY A 93 9.59 -2.67 15.42
C GLY A 93 8.48 -1.62 15.24
N GLY A 94 8.51 -0.84 14.15
CA GLY A 94 7.40 0.03 13.74
C GLY A 94 6.40 -0.69 12.85
N ALA A 95 5.12 -0.29 12.89
CA ALA A 95 4.08 -0.86 12.04
C ALA A 95 4.11 -0.32 10.60
N THR A 96 5.26 -0.33 9.92
CA THR A 96 5.48 0.31 8.61
C THR A 96 4.85 -0.43 7.43
N ARG A 97 3.92 -1.34 7.70
CA ARG A 97 3.26 -2.18 6.71
C ARG A 97 1.77 -2.23 6.99
N LEU A 98 1.01 -2.37 5.91
CA LEU A 98 -0.44 -2.45 5.94
C LEU A 98 -0.88 -3.60 5.05
N VAL A 99 -1.77 -4.45 5.58
CA VAL A 99 -2.40 -5.53 4.83
C VAL A 99 -3.85 -5.15 4.61
N THR A 100 -4.27 -5.11 3.35
CA THR A 100 -5.67 -4.90 2.99
C THR A 100 -6.31 -6.20 2.54
N ARG A 101 -7.52 -6.46 3.02
CA ARG A 101 -8.36 -7.59 2.59
C ARG A 101 -9.74 -7.05 2.25
N ARG A 102 -10.38 -7.57 1.19
CA ARG A 102 -11.80 -7.33 0.92
C ARG A 102 -12.55 -8.62 1.17
N ARG A 103 -13.59 -8.60 2.00
CA ARG A 103 -14.49 -9.75 2.11
C ARG A 103 -15.26 -9.85 0.79
N SER A 104 -15.20 -11.03 0.18
CA SER A 104 -15.97 -11.40 -1.03
C SER A 104 -17.45 -11.55 -0.70
#